data_AF-A0AAW1TUH0-F1
#
_entry.id   AF-A0AAW1TUH0-F1
#
_cell.length_a   1.000
_cell.length_b   1.000
_cell.length_c   1.000
_cell.angle_alpha   90.00
_cell.angle_beta   90.00
_cell.angle_gamma   90.00
#
_symmetry.space_group_name_H-M   'P 1'
#
loop_
_entity.id
_entity.type
_entity.pdbx_description
1 polymer ?
#
loop_
_entity_poly.entity_id
_entity_poly.type
_entity_poly.pdbx_seq_one_letter_code
_entity_poly.pdbx_strand_id
1 'polypeptide(L)'
;MAKTAAERKRKQRENLKAKGLFKEFKKKESANRKRQRRLIKQTASLDMLKALREKKSEDMRRYRRKIKEKKPMLESTDTPARDETPTKAFASKSSYGKVVAKVKRNLPFSPSKCRAVVHTSARQITPEIVTPKHKKPKKTISADTVEKVKFFYLRDVQITMLLYLKLMRKIYLMCLLMTYWRYYLILV
;
A
#
# COMPACT_ATOMS: atom_id res chain seq x y z
N MET A 1 -20.07 55.54 6.26
CA MET A 1 -19.33 54.36 6.75
C MET A 1 -18.39 53.84 5.66
N ALA A 2 -17.12 53.54 5.98
CA ALA A 2 -16.17 53.03 5.00
C ALA A 2 -16.52 51.58 4.60
N LYS A 3 -16.59 51.32 3.29
CA LYS A 3 -16.91 49.98 2.77
C LYS A 3 -15.86 48.96 3.20
N THR A 4 -16.30 47.79 3.65
CA THR A 4 -15.41 46.73 4.11
C THR A 4 -14.52 46.23 2.96
N ALA A 5 -13.35 45.65 3.27
CA ALA A 5 -12.44 45.10 2.25
C ALA A 5 -13.11 43.98 1.43
N ALA A 6 -14.05 43.25 2.03
CA ALA A 6 -14.83 42.21 1.37
C ALA A 6 -15.79 42.80 0.32
N GLU A 7 -16.51 43.87 0.67
CA GLU A 7 -17.41 44.58 -0.24
C GLU A 7 -16.67 45.18 -1.44
N ARG A 8 -15.51 45.79 -1.20
CA ARG A 8 -14.67 46.34 -2.29
C ARG A 8 -14.26 45.27 -3.29
N LYS A 9 -13.86 44.08 -2.80
CA LYS A 9 -13.53 42.93 -3.67
C LYS A 9 -14.76 42.38 -4.38
N ARG A 10 -15.93 42.36 -3.75
CA ARG A 10 -17.18 41.92 -4.39
C ARG A 10 -17.53 42.80 -5.58
N LYS A 11 -17.54 44.13 -5.39
CA LYS A 11 -17.81 45.11 -6.45
C LYS A 11 -16.80 45.04 -7.59
N GLN A 12 -15.52 44.84 -7.28
CA GLN A 12 -14.48 44.64 -8.31
C GLN A 12 -14.76 43.40 -9.17
N ARG A 13 -15.19 42.28 -8.55
CA ARG A 13 -15.54 41.05 -9.30
C ARG A 13 -16.75 41.26 -10.19
N GLU A 14 -17.77 41.96 -9.71
CA GLU A 14 -18.97 42.29 -10.48
C GLU A 14 -18.62 43.17 -11.68
N ASN A 15 -17.79 44.21 -11.50
CA ASN A 15 -17.30 45.05 -12.59
C ASN A 15 -16.48 44.26 -13.63
N LEU A 16 -15.62 43.33 -13.19
CA LEU A 16 -14.84 42.47 -14.09
C LEU A 16 -15.71 41.46 -14.86
N LYS A 17 -16.82 41.01 -14.26
CA LYS A 17 -17.80 40.15 -14.93
C LYS A 17 -18.59 40.94 -15.98
N ALA A 18 -19.03 42.14 -15.64
CA ALA A 18 -19.74 43.03 -16.58
C ALA A 18 -18.88 43.35 -17.81
N LYS A 19 -17.56 43.47 -17.65
CA LYS A 19 -16.59 43.69 -18.74
C LYS A 19 -16.15 42.41 -19.48
N GLY A 20 -16.61 41.23 -19.10
CA GLY A 20 -16.16 39.94 -19.67
C GLY A 20 -14.73 39.49 -19.29
N LEU A 21 -13.93 40.35 -18.64
CA LEU A 21 -12.51 40.13 -18.31
C LEU A 21 -12.27 39.24 -17.08
N PHE A 22 -13.32 38.78 -16.40
CA PHE A 22 -13.18 38.05 -15.13
C PHE A 22 -12.38 36.74 -15.27
N LYS A 23 -12.55 36.02 -16.39
CA LYS A 23 -11.82 34.76 -16.65
C LYS A 23 -10.32 35.00 -16.81
N GLU A 24 -9.93 36.03 -17.55
CA GLU A 24 -8.53 36.41 -17.75
C GLU A 24 -7.88 36.90 -16.45
N PHE A 25 -8.59 37.73 -15.69
CA PHE A 25 -8.16 38.17 -14.37
C PHE A 25 -7.85 36.97 -13.45
N LYS A 26 -8.73 35.98 -13.42
CA LYS A 26 -8.52 34.74 -12.64
C LYS A 26 -7.30 33.95 -13.12
N LYS A 27 -7.11 33.84 -14.44
CA LYS A 27 -5.95 33.16 -15.04
C LYS A 27 -4.64 33.88 -14.66
N LYS A 28 -4.60 35.22 -14.77
CA LYS A 28 -3.46 36.06 -14.40
C LYS A 28 -3.16 35.99 -12.89
N GLU A 29 -4.18 36.05 -12.05
CA GLU A 29 -4.04 35.94 -10.59
C GLU A 29 -3.46 34.56 -10.20
N SER A 30 -3.95 33.48 -10.80
CA SER A 30 -3.42 32.13 -10.62
C SER A 30 -1.96 32.01 -11.06
N ALA A 31 -1.62 32.55 -12.24
CA ALA A 31 -0.26 32.55 -12.77
C ALA A 31 0.71 33.33 -11.85
N ASN A 32 0.32 34.52 -11.39
CA ASN A 32 1.11 35.33 -10.46
C ASN A 32 1.34 34.60 -9.12
N ARG A 33 0.31 33.94 -8.57
CA ARG A 33 0.44 33.12 -7.37
C ARG A 33 1.41 31.95 -7.57
N LYS A 34 1.36 31.28 -8.74
CA LYS A 34 2.32 30.22 -9.08
C LYS A 34 3.75 30.75 -9.17
N ARG A 35 3.95 31.90 -9.83
CA ARG A 35 5.27 32.55 -9.95
C ARG A 35 5.83 32.93 -8.57
N GLN A 36 5.04 33.59 -7.73
CA GLN A 36 5.46 33.95 -6.36
C GLN A 36 5.82 32.72 -5.53
N ARG A 37 5.04 31.63 -5.60
CA ARG A 37 5.37 30.37 -4.91
C ARG A 37 6.68 29.76 -5.38
N ARG A 38 6.99 29.85 -6.68
CA ARG A 38 8.26 29.37 -7.23
C ARG A 38 9.42 30.24 -6.73
N LEU A 39 9.28 31.56 -6.79
CA LEU A 39 10.28 32.50 -6.28
C LEU A 39 10.58 32.25 -4.80
N ILE A 40 9.55 32.22 -3.95
CA ILE A 40 9.73 31.93 -2.51
C ILE A 40 10.44 30.59 -2.29
N LYS A 41 10.13 29.54 -3.07
CA LYS A 41 10.81 28.26 -2.92
C LYS A 41 12.29 28.30 -3.34
N GLN A 42 12.63 29.13 -4.32
CA GLN A 42 13.99 29.25 -4.83
C GLN A 42 14.86 30.16 -3.95
N THR A 43 14.28 31.22 -3.39
CA THR A 43 15.02 32.28 -2.70
C THR A 43 14.93 32.21 -1.18
N ALA A 44 13.95 31.50 -0.61
CA ALA A 44 13.78 31.46 0.85
C ALA A 44 14.79 30.52 1.49
N SER A 45 15.40 30.97 2.58
CA SER A 45 16.19 30.13 3.47
C SER A 45 15.32 29.05 4.12
N LEU A 46 15.95 27.95 4.57
CA LEU A 46 15.25 26.86 5.26
C LEU A 46 14.52 27.36 6.51
N ASP A 47 15.09 28.31 7.25
CA ASP A 47 14.49 28.89 8.44
C ASP A 47 13.24 29.72 8.11
N MET A 48 13.27 30.49 7.03
CA MET A 48 12.10 31.24 6.55
C MET A 48 10.96 30.29 6.16
N LEU A 49 11.28 29.16 5.51
CA LEU A 49 10.30 28.14 5.17
C LEU A 49 9.72 27.44 6.41
N LYS A 50 10.54 27.20 7.43
CA LYS A 50 10.12 26.63 8.72
C LYS A 50 9.16 27.58 9.45
N ALA A 51 9.52 28.86 9.56
CA ALA A 51 8.67 29.89 10.15
C ALA A 51 7.32 30.05 9.42
N LEU A 52 7.32 30.00 8.08
CA LEU A 52 6.08 30.02 7.30
C LEU A 52 5.17 28.81 7.58
N ARG A 53 5.76 27.62 7.76
CA ARG A 53 5.01 26.40 8.08
C ARG A 53 4.42 26.47 9.48
N GLU A 54 5.18 26.97 10.44
CA GLU A 54 4.76 27.12 11.83
C GLU A 54 3.62 28.15 11.96
N LYS A 55 3.78 29.34 11.37
CA LYS A 55 2.73 30.36 11.29
C LYS A 55 1.43 29.81 10.70
N LYS A 56 1.52 29.06 9.59
CA LYS A 56 0.34 28.43 8.97
C LYS A 56 -0.32 27.41 9.91
N SER A 57 0.47 26.64 10.66
CA SER A 57 -0.03 25.69 11.65
C SER A 57 -0.78 26.41 12.78
N GLU A 58 -0.21 27.50 13.29
CA GLU A 58 -0.82 28.33 14.33
C GLU A 58 -2.11 28.99 13.87
N ASP A 59 -2.13 29.58 12.68
CA ASP A 59 -3.34 30.19 12.10
C ASP A 59 -4.47 29.16 12.00
N MET A 60 -4.16 27.93 11.57
CA MET A 60 -5.12 26.84 11.50
C MET A 60 -5.59 26.39 12.89
N ARG A 61 -4.70 26.38 13.89
CA ARG A 61 -5.08 26.09 15.29
C ARG A 61 -6.02 27.17 15.83
N ARG A 62 -5.70 28.46 15.64
CA ARG A 62 -6.54 29.59 16.03
C ARG A 62 -7.91 29.54 15.36
N TYR A 63 -7.96 29.25 14.05
CA TYR A 63 -9.21 29.09 13.31
C TYR A 63 -10.08 27.96 13.88
N ARG A 64 -9.50 26.80 14.19
CA ARG A 64 -10.22 25.68 14.80
C ARG A 64 -10.77 26.02 16.19
N ARG A 65 -10.00 26.75 17.02
CA ARG A 65 -10.48 27.24 18.33
C ARG A 65 -11.69 28.16 18.16
N LYS A 66 -11.59 29.16 17.28
CA LYS A 66 -12.72 30.06 16.96
C LYS A 66 -13.96 29.31 16.47
N ILE A 67 -13.82 28.25 15.68
CA ILE A 67 -14.96 27.43 15.26
C ILE A 67 -15.58 26.69 16.45
N LYS A 68 -14.76 26.12 17.33
CA LYS A 68 -15.25 25.42 18.53
C LYS A 68 -15.99 26.38 19.46
N GLU A 69 -15.42 27.55 19.72
CA GLU A 69 -16.04 28.61 20.53
C GLU A 69 -17.34 29.13 19.92
N LYS A 70 -17.44 29.16 18.58
CA LYS A 70 -18.66 29.56 17.86
C LYS A 70 -19.70 28.46 17.72
N LYS A 71 -19.40 27.21 18.05
CA LYS A 71 -20.44 26.17 18.15
C LYS A 71 -21.15 26.37 19.49
N PRO A 72 -22.41 26.81 19.53
CA PRO A 72 -23.17 26.80 20.76
C PRO A 72 -23.34 25.34 21.21
N MET A 73 -23.40 25.14 22.53
CA MET A 73 -23.73 23.88 23.21
C MET A 73 -25.13 23.39 22.79
N LEU A 74 -25.23 22.79 21.61
CA LEU A 74 -26.39 22.04 21.12
C LEU A 74 -26.07 20.55 21.25
N GLU A 75 -25.97 20.08 22.50
CA GLU A 75 -25.99 18.65 22.84
C GLU A 75 -26.28 18.49 24.34
N SER A 76 -27.50 18.84 24.73
CA SER A 76 -28.17 18.35 25.94
C SER A 76 -29.64 18.10 25.59
N THR A 77 -29.91 16.98 24.95
CA THR A 77 -31.24 16.36 24.90
C THR A 77 -31.02 14.86 24.91
N ASP A 78 -31.20 14.31 26.11
CA ASP A 78 -31.88 13.05 26.40
C ASP A 78 -31.64 11.90 25.43
N THR A 79 -30.80 10.98 25.87
CA THR A 79 -30.72 9.64 25.30
C THR A 79 -31.95 8.88 25.81
N PRO A 80 -32.95 8.51 24.98
CA PRO A 80 -34.01 7.65 25.46
C PRO A 80 -33.53 6.21 25.52
N ALA A 81 -34.24 5.45 26.34
CA ALA A 81 -33.93 4.10 26.79
C ALA A 81 -33.63 3.10 25.66
N ARG A 82 -32.88 2.09 26.10
CA ARG A 82 -32.28 1.02 25.34
C ARG A 82 -33.35 -0.01 24.96
N ASP A 83 -34.05 0.20 23.85
CA ASP A 83 -34.96 -0.80 23.29
C ASP A 83 -34.19 -1.87 22.50
N GLU A 84 -34.44 -3.14 22.85
CA GLU A 84 -33.82 -4.37 22.35
C GLU A 84 -34.26 -4.75 20.93
N THR A 85 -34.18 -3.81 19.99
CA THR A 85 -34.33 -4.12 18.56
C THR A 85 -33.07 -3.65 17.83
N PRO A 86 -32.55 -4.41 16.83
CA PRO A 86 -31.36 -4.01 16.09
C PRO A 86 -31.70 -2.86 15.14
N THR A 87 -31.86 -1.67 15.71
CA THR A 87 -32.21 -0.43 15.03
C THR A 87 -31.01 0.03 14.21
N LYS A 88 -31.21 0.10 12.90
CA LYS A 88 -30.33 0.64 11.83
C LYS A 88 -28.97 1.17 12.35
N ALA A 89 -27.95 0.32 12.21
CA ALA A 89 -26.66 0.41 12.90
C ALA A 89 -25.88 1.74 12.84
N PHE A 90 -26.20 2.72 11.98
CA PHE A 90 -25.51 4.02 11.95
C PHE A 90 -26.40 5.12 11.35
N ALA A 91 -26.38 6.34 11.94
CA ALA A 91 -27.17 7.49 11.48
C ALA A 91 -26.86 7.97 10.03
N SER A 92 -25.65 7.69 9.51
CA SER A 92 -25.29 7.99 8.11
C SER A 92 -24.16 7.08 7.61
N LYS A 93 -23.98 6.99 6.29
CA LYS A 93 -22.80 6.32 5.69
C LYS A 93 -21.47 6.92 6.20
N SER A 94 -21.47 8.22 6.47
CA SER A 94 -20.28 8.91 6.97
C SER A 94 -19.91 8.52 8.40
N SER A 95 -20.91 8.31 9.28
CA SER A 95 -20.67 7.86 10.65
C SER A 95 -20.23 6.41 10.68
N TYR A 96 -20.80 5.55 9.84
CA TYR A 96 -20.31 4.19 9.62
C TYR A 96 -18.82 4.18 9.22
N GLY A 97 -18.45 4.95 8.19
CA GLY A 97 -17.07 5.02 7.73
C GLY A 97 -16.07 5.46 8.81
N LYS A 98 -16.48 6.38 9.70
CA LYS A 98 -15.65 6.80 10.85
C LYS A 98 -15.44 5.67 11.86
N VAL A 99 -16.48 4.90 12.16
CA VAL A 99 -16.40 3.76 13.09
C VAL A 99 -15.55 2.65 12.49
N VAL A 100 -15.77 2.29 11.23
CA VAL A 100 -14.93 1.33 10.50
C VAL A 100 -13.46 1.76 10.49
N ALA A 101 -13.18 3.05 10.25
CA ALA A 101 -11.81 3.56 10.27
C ALA A 101 -11.17 3.51 11.66
N LYS A 102 -11.95 3.69 12.74
CA LYS A 102 -11.46 3.55 14.12
C LYS A 102 -11.14 2.09 14.44
N VAL A 103 -12.04 1.16 14.10
CA VAL A 103 -11.83 -0.29 14.30
C VAL A 103 -10.63 -0.77 13.49
N LYS A 104 -10.51 -0.36 12.22
CA LYS A 104 -9.38 -0.73 11.36
C LYS A 104 -8.02 -0.31 11.93
N ARG A 105 -7.93 0.84 12.62
CA ARG A 105 -6.70 1.30 13.28
C ARG A 105 -6.29 0.43 14.48
N ASN A 106 -7.26 -0.24 15.11
CA ASN A 106 -7.02 -1.14 16.23
C ASN A 106 -6.76 -2.59 15.79
N LEU A 107 -6.88 -2.89 14.49
CA LEU A 107 -6.58 -4.22 13.97
C LEU A 107 -5.06 -4.42 13.78
N PRO A 108 -4.58 -5.67 13.84
CA PRO A 108 -3.19 -5.99 13.55
C PRO A 108 -2.79 -5.55 12.14
N PHE A 109 -1.57 -5.01 11.98
CA PHE A 109 -1.04 -4.62 10.66
C PHE A 109 -0.83 -5.82 9.72
N SER A 110 -0.56 -7.01 10.28
CA SER A 110 -0.36 -8.23 9.48
C SER A 110 -1.66 -8.63 8.78
N PRO A 111 -1.67 -8.78 7.45
CA PRO A 111 -2.88 -9.15 6.69
C PRO A 111 -3.50 -10.47 7.13
N SER A 112 -2.68 -11.45 7.53
CA SER A 112 -3.15 -12.76 8.00
C SER A 112 -3.88 -12.64 9.34
N LYS A 113 -3.27 -11.94 10.31
CA LYS A 113 -3.84 -11.74 11.65
C LYS A 113 -5.11 -10.88 11.60
N CYS A 114 -5.11 -9.83 10.76
CA CYS A 114 -6.28 -9.00 10.54
C CYS A 114 -7.47 -9.80 9.99
N ARG A 115 -7.23 -10.65 8.98
CA ARG A 115 -8.27 -11.56 8.44
C ARG A 115 -8.80 -12.52 9.48
N ALA A 116 -7.91 -13.12 10.28
CA ALA A 116 -8.31 -14.05 11.34
C ALA A 116 -9.25 -13.37 12.34
N VAL A 117 -8.86 -12.21 12.88
CA VAL A 117 -9.66 -11.43 13.85
C VAL A 117 -11.01 -11.02 13.25
N VAL A 118 -11.03 -10.48 12.04
CA VAL A 118 -12.28 -10.09 11.37
C VAL A 118 -13.19 -11.29 11.15
N HIS A 119 -12.64 -12.43 10.73
CA HIS A 119 -13.40 -13.65 10.49
C HIS A 119 -13.95 -14.26 11.78
N THR A 120 -13.18 -14.28 12.87
CA THR A 120 -13.66 -14.77 14.17
C THR A 120 -14.76 -13.87 14.74
N SER A 121 -14.59 -12.55 14.67
CA SER A 121 -15.61 -11.60 15.13
C SER A 121 -16.87 -11.65 14.26
N ALA A 122 -16.73 -11.78 12.95
CA ALA A 122 -17.88 -11.93 12.05
C ALA A 122 -18.64 -13.24 12.32
N ARG A 123 -17.94 -14.34 12.60
CA ARG A 123 -18.59 -15.63 12.91
C ARG A 123 -19.42 -15.59 14.19
N GLN A 124 -19.05 -14.77 15.16
CA GLN A 124 -19.80 -14.59 16.41
C GLN A 124 -21.09 -13.78 16.22
N ILE A 125 -21.10 -12.83 15.27
CA ILE A 125 -22.21 -11.89 15.07
C ILE A 125 -23.15 -12.36 13.97
N THR A 126 -22.61 -12.88 12.86
CA THR A 126 -23.36 -13.33 11.68
C THR A 126 -22.81 -14.67 11.18
N PRO A 127 -23.06 -15.79 11.89
CA PRO A 127 -22.52 -17.11 11.55
C PRO A 127 -22.93 -17.57 10.14
N GLU A 128 -24.12 -17.19 9.66
CA GLU A 128 -24.67 -17.58 8.35
C GLU A 128 -23.93 -16.94 7.16
N ILE A 129 -23.36 -15.74 7.35
CA ILE A 129 -22.67 -15.00 6.28
C ILE A 129 -21.23 -15.50 6.11
N VAL A 130 -20.65 -16.03 7.20
CA VAL A 130 -19.27 -16.52 7.22
C VAL A 130 -19.24 -17.98 6.77
N THR A 131 -19.48 -18.21 5.48
CA THR A 131 -19.21 -19.52 4.89
C THR A 131 -17.71 -19.78 4.86
N PRO A 132 -17.24 -20.97 5.27
CA PRO A 132 -15.83 -21.31 5.13
C PRO A 132 -15.50 -21.25 3.63
N LYS A 133 -14.57 -20.37 3.26
CA LYS A 133 -14.08 -20.32 1.87
C LYS A 133 -13.66 -21.74 1.50
N HIS A 134 -14.34 -22.34 0.51
CA HIS A 134 -13.88 -23.56 -0.12
C HIS A 134 -12.39 -23.38 -0.42
N LYS A 135 -11.55 -24.21 0.23
CA LYS A 135 -10.12 -24.24 -0.03
C LYS A 135 -10.00 -24.46 -1.53
N LYS A 136 -9.56 -23.44 -2.27
CA LYS A 136 -9.20 -23.62 -3.67
C LYS A 136 -8.20 -24.78 -3.69
N PRO A 137 -8.38 -25.80 -4.54
CA PRO A 137 -7.44 -26.90 -4.61
C PRO A 137 -6.05 -26.27 -4.82
N LYS A 138 -5.11 -26.58 -3.91
CA LYS A 138 -3.71 -26.24 -4.14
C LYS A 138 -3.39 -26.85 -5.50
N LYS A 139 -2.73 -26.09 -6.39
CA LYS A 139 -2.19 -26.65 -7.64
C LYS A 139 -1.13 -27.69 -7.25
N THR A 140 -1.57 -28.91 -6.98
CA THR A 140 -0.71 -30.07 -6.84
C THR A 140 -0.11 -30.31 -8.20
N ILE A 141 1.23 -30.41 -8.24
CA ILE A 141 1.96 -30.82 -9.43
C ILE A 141 1.38 -32.18 -9.84
N SER A 142 1.03 -32.34 -11.13
CA SER A 142 0.43 -33.60 -11.59
C SER A 142 1.42 -34.75 -11.39
N ALA A 143 0.93 -35.93 -11.02
CA ALA A 143 1.76 -37.12 -10.81
C ALA A 143 2.65 -37.41 -12.05
N ASP A 144 2.11 -37.18 -13.24
CA ASP A 144 2.81 -37.29 -14.52
C ASP A 144 4.03 -36.34 -14.62
N THR A 145 3.93 -35.12 -14.09
CA THR A 145 5.08 -34.19 -14.06
C THR A 145 6.16 -34.67 -13.09
N VAL A 146 5.77 -35.23 -11.94
CA VAL A 146 6.71 -35.78 -10.96
C VAL A 146 7.44 -37.00 -11.53
N GLU A 147 6.73 -37.89 -12.23
CA GLU A 147 7.33 -39.06 -12.89
C GLU A 147 8.31 -38.67 -13.99
N LYS A 148 7.97 -37.69 -14.84
CA LYS A 148 8.88 -37.18 -15.89
C LYS A 148 10.17 -36.62 -15.30
N VAL A 149 10.08 -35.84 -14.22
CA VAL A 149 11.26 -35.30 -13.52
C VAL A 149 12.08 -36.44 -12.91
N LYS A 150 11.44 -37.43 -12.30
CA LYS A 150 12.14 -38.59 -11.72
C LYS A 150 12.88 -39.41 -12.79
N PHE A 151 12.25 -39.65 -13.94
CA PHE A 151 12.87 -40.34 -15.08
C PHE A 151 14.08 -39.58 -15.63
N PHE A 152 14.00 -38.24 -15.70
CA PHE A 152 15.11 -37.41 -16.15
C PHE A 152 16.36 -37.60 -15.26
N TYR A 153 16.19 -37.51 -13.94
CA TYR A 153 17.31 -37.71 -13.00
C TYR A 153 17.86 -39.14 -13.03
N LEU A 154 17.01 -40.16 -13.17
CA LEU A 154 17.47 -41.55 -13.27
C LEU A 154 18.31 -41.78 -14.54
N ARG A 155 17.90 -41.19 -15.68
CA ARG A 155 18.65 -41.25 -16.93
C ARG A 155 20.01 -40.59 -16.80
N ASP A 156 20.08 -39.42 -16.19
CA ASP A 156 21.35 -38.69 -16.02
C ASP A 156 22.33 -39.44 -15.09
N VAL A 157 21.83 -40.11 -14.06
CA VAL A 157 22.64 -40.99 -13.19
C VAL A 157 23.18 -42.20 -13.97
N GLN A 158 22.37 -42.81 -14.84
CA GLN A 158 22.84 -43.93 -15.67
C GLN A 158 23.89 -43.49 -16.69
N ILE A 159 23.71 -42.31 -17.31
CA ILE A 159 24.68 -41.76 -18.27
C ILE A 159 26.00 -41.44 -17.56
N THR A 160 25.97 -40.83 -16.38
CA THR A 160 27.18 -40.51 -15.62
C THR A 160 27.93 -41.77 -15.17
N MET A 161 27.22 -42.81 -14.72
CA MET A 161 27.81 -44.12 -14.41
C MET A 161 28.49 -44.77 -15.62
N LEU A 162 27.85 -44.75 -16.79
CA LEU A 162 28.43 -45.30 -18.03
C LEU A 162 29.68 -44.54 -18.49
N LEU A 163 29.66 -43.20 -18.37
CA LEU A 163 30.84 -42.37 -18.67
C LEU A 163 31.99 -42.67 -17.71
N TYR A 164 31.69 -42.84 -16.42
CA TYR A 164 32.67 -43.21 -15.41
C TYR A 164 33.30 -44.58 -15.70
N LEU A 165 32.49 -45.59 -16.01
CA LEU A 165 32.96 -46.92 -16.43
C LEU A 165 33.86 -46.87 -17.68
N LYS A 166 33.48 -46.09 -18.69
CA LYS A 166 34.31 -45.88 -19.90
C LYS A 166 35.65 -45.22 -19.57
N LEU A 167 35.65 -44.24 -18.67
CA LEU A 167 36.86 -43.56 -18.22
C LEU A 167 37.79 -44.51 -17.46
N MET A 168 37.25 -45.27 -16.51
CA MET A 168 38.02 -46.24 -15.72
C MET A 168 38.64 -47.32 -16.60
N ARG A 169 37.92 -47.82 -17.61
CA ARG A 169 38.46 -48.79 -18.58
C ARG A 169 39.63 -48.22 -19.39
N LYS A 170 39.56 -46.95 -19.81
CA LYS A 170 40.66 -46.28 -20.52
C LYS A 170 41.89 -46.13 -19.63
N ILE A 171 41.70 -45.69 -18.39
CA ILE A 171 42.79 -45.54 -17.42
C ILE A 171 43.46 -46.91 -17.18
N TYR A 172 42.66 -47.95 -16.95
CA TYR A 172 43.18 -49.30 -16.74
C TYR A 172 44.02 -49.80 -17.92
N LEU A 173 43.53 -49.62 -19.16
CA LEU A 173 44.28 -49.97 -20.37
C LEU A 173 45.60 -49.20 -20.51
N MET A 174 45.60 -47.90 -20.18
CA MET A 174 46.82 -47.09 -20.16
C MET A 174 47.82 -47.59 -19.12
N CYS A 175 47.38 -47.90 -17.89
CA CYS A 175 48.22 -48.47 -16.86
C CYS A 175 48.82 -49.82 -17.29
N LEU A 176 48.00 -50.68 -17.90
CA LEU A 176 48.45 -51.97 -18.40
C LEU A 176 49.53 -51.81 -19.48
N LEU A 177 49.31 -50.94 -20.48
CA LEU A 177 50.32 -50.63 -21.50
C LEU A 177 51.62 -50.09 -20.91
N MET A 178 51.54 -49.21 -19.90
CA MET A 178 52.73 -48.71 -19.18
C MET A 178 53.47 -49.81 -18.44
N THR A 179 52.77 -50.76 -17.81
CA THR A 179 53.41 -51.92 -17.18
C THR A 179 54.07 -52.85 -18.19
N TYR A 180 53.39 -53.17 -19.30
CA TYR A 180 53.96 -53.99 -20.38
C TYR A 180 55.20 -53.34 -21.00
N TRP A 181 55.17 -52.02 -21.24
CA TRP A 181 56.33 -51.27 -21.71
C TRP A 181 57.51 -51.35 -20.75
N ARG A 182 57.26 -51.23 -19.44
CA ARG A 182 58.29 -51.38 -18.40
C ARG A 182 58.91 -52.78 -18.39
N TYR A 183 58.10 -53.83 -18.52
CA TYR A 183 58.62 -55.20 -18.59
C TYR A 183 59.46 -55.43 -19.85
N TYR A 184 59.04 -54.89 -21.00
CA TYR A 184 59.82 -55.00 -22.25
C TYR A 184 61.19 -54.33 -22.13
N LEU A 185 61.29 -53.18 -21.47
CA LEU A 185 62.53 -52.43 -21.25
C LEU A 185 63.52 -53.13 -20.30
N ILE A 186 63.08 -54.08 -19.49
CA ILE A 186 63.93 -54.87 -18.58
C ILE A 186 64.48 -56.12 -19.30
N LEU A 187 63.79 -56.58 -20.35
CA LEU A 187 64.08 -57.84 -21.04
C LEU A 187 65.00 -57.66 -22.27
N VAL A 188 65.16 -56.43 -22.75
CA VAL A 188 66.07 -56.00 -23.84
C VAL A 188 67.30 -55.36 -23.23
#